data_AF-S4PYX6-F1
#
_entry.id   AF-S4PYX6-F1
#
_cell.length_a   1.000
_cell.length_b   1.000
_cell.length_c   1.000
_cell.angle_alpha   90.00
_cell.angle_beta   90.00
_cell.angle_gamma   90.00
#
_symmetry.space_group_name_H-M   'P 1'
#
loop_
_entity.id
_entity.type
_entity.pdbx_description
1 polymer ?
#
loop_
_entity_poly.entity_id
_entity_poly.type
_entity_poly.pdbx_seq_one_letter_code
_entity_poly.pdbx_strand_id
1 'polypeptide(L)' 'AASLLRIAQRMRLEPAQLDQVHRKMKLENEHCILLGLPCGRDHMDVLQQSTNLTAGFITYLQRKQAAG' A
#
# COMPACT_ATOMS: atom_id res chain seq x y z
N ALA A 1 -10.61 18.91 -2.76
CA ALA A 1 -9.92 18.23 -3.87
C ALA A 1 -9.21 17.01 -3.29
N ALA A 2 -9.47 15.81 -3.81
CA ALA A 2 -8.77 14.62 -3.34
C ALA A 2 -7.30 14.68 -3.81
N SER A 3 -6.37 14.87 -2.88
CA SER A 3 -4.94 14.83 -3.18
C SER A 3 -4.53 13.39 -3.46
N LEU A 4 -4.06 13.12 -4.68
CA LEU A 4 -3.53 11.81 -5.05
C LEU A 4 -2.26 11.50 -4.23
N LEU A 5 -2.23 10.33 -3.59
CA LEU A 5 -1.04 9.83 -2.91
C LEU A 5 -0.08 9.24 -3.96
N ARG A 6 1.13 9.81 -4.08
CA ARG A 6 2.17 9.32 -5.00
C ARG A 6 3.23 8.54 -4.23
N ILE A 7 3.43 7.28 -4.61
CA ILE A 7 4.55 6.45 -4.14
C ILE A 7 5.82 6.86 -4.90
N ALA A 8 6.69 7.61 -4.24
CA ALA A 8 7.97 8.07 -4.81
C ALA A 8 9.19 7.33 -4.23
N GLN A 9 9.01 6.68 -3.07
CA GLN A 9 10.04 5.93 -2.36
C GLN A 9 9.59 4.50 -2.14
N ARG A 10 10.52 3.64 -1.72
CA ARG A 10 10.23 2.25 -1.41
C ARG A 10 11.12 1.76 -0.28
N MET A 11 10.52 1.04 0.67
CA MET A 11 11.21 0.31 1.72
C MET A 11 11.29 -1.15 1.31
N ARG A 12 12.44 -1.81 1.41
CA ARG A 12 12.50 -3.26 1.13
C ARG A 12 11.75 -4.03 2.24
N LEU A 13 11.37 -5.27 1.95
CA LEU A 13 10.73 -6.17 2.92
C LEU A 13 11.79 -7.11 3.50
N GLU A 14 12.91 -6.55 3.95
CA GLU A 14 13.98 -7.29 4.64
C GLU A 14 13.66 -7.40 6.15
N PRO A 15 14.11 -8.46 6.86
CA PRO A 15 13.77 -8.68 8.26
C PRO A 15 14.05 -7.48 9.17
N ALA A 16 15.21 -6.82 8.98
CA ALA A 16 15.59 -5.65 9.78
C ALA A 16 14.62 -4.46 9.63
N GLN A 17 14.05 -4.25 8.45
CA GLN A 17 13.07 -3.18 8.20
C GLN A 17 11.71 -3.55 8.79
N LEU A 18 11.29 -4.81 8.63
CA LEU A 18 10.06 -5.32 9.21
C LEU A 18 10.06 -5.26 10.73
N ASP A 19 11.19 -5.58 11.38
CA ASP A 19 11.33 -5.47 12.83
C ASP A 19 11.17 -4.04 13.34
N GLN A 20 11.67 -3.04 12.59
CA GLN A 20 11.48 -1.64 12.93
C GLN A 20 10.02 -1.22 12.84
N VAL A 21 9.32 -1.64 11.78
CA VAL A 21 7.87 -1.38 11.63
C VAL A 21 7.09 -2.07 12.75
N HIS A 22 7.40 -3.34 13.04
CA HIS A 22 6.74 -4.11 14.08
C HIS A 22 6.89 -3.47 15.47
N ARG A 23 8.07 -2.90 15.79
CA ARG A 23 8.27 -2.15 17.04
C ARG A 23 7.38 -0.91 17.11
N LYS A 24 7.30 -0.12 16.02
CA LYS A 24 6.42 1.05 15.96
C LYS A 24 4.94 0.70 16.07
N MET A 25 4.54 -0.43 15.49
CA MET A 25 3.17 -0.95 15.60
C MET A 25 2.77 -1.37 17.03
N LYS A 26 3.71 -1.56 17.96
CA LYS A 26 3.40 -1.83 19.37
C LYS A 26 3.11 -0.56 20.17
N LEU A 27 3.43 0.61 19.62
CA LEU A 27 3.25 1.91 20.28
C LEU A 27 2.04 2.60 19.63
N GLU A 28 0.88 2.58 20.32
CA GLU A 28 -0.40 3.04 19.77
C GLU A 28 -0.39 4.48 19.23
N ASN A 29 0.50 5.34 19.74
CA ASN A 29 0.59 6.74 19.33
C ASN A 29 1.60 7.02 18.20
N GLU A 30 2.31 6.00 17.69
CA GLU A 30 3.34 6.18 16.66
C GLU A 30 2.93 5.68 15.27
N HIS A 31 1.73 5.09 15.13
CA HIS A 31 1.32 4.48 13.88
C HIS A 31 -0.19 4.53 13.65
N CYS A 32 -0.59 4.35 12.39
CA CYS A 32 -1.98 4.17 11.99
C CYS A 32 -2.03 3.05 10.95
N ILE A 33 -2.96 2.11 11.13
CA ILE A 33 -3.18 1.00 10.20
C ILE A 33 -4.43 1.30 9.39
N LEU A 34 -4.27 1.35 8.07
CA LEU A 34 -5.35 1.59 7.13
C LEU A 34 -5.43 0.44 6.13
N LEU A 35 -6.65 0.09 5.71
CA LEU A 35 -6.88 -0.87 4.63
C LEU A 35 -7.30 -0.12 3.36
N GLY A 36 -6.49 -0.25 2.31
CA GLY A 36 -6.82 0.29 0.99
C GLY A 36 -7.64 -0.72 0.18
N LEU A 37 -8.80 -0.29 -0.32
CA LEU A 37 -9.66 -1.07 -1.21
C LEU A 37 -9.87 -0.30 -2.52
N PRO A 38 -9.96 -0.98 -3.68
CA PRO A 38 -10.32 -0.32 -4.92
C PRO A 38 -11.77 0.21 -4.80
N CYS A 39 -11.98 1.44 -5.26
CA CYS A 39 -13.29 2.07 -5.30
C CYS A 39 -13.50 2.74 -6.66
N GLY A 40 -14.75 2.83 -7.10
CA GLY A 40 -15.14 3.40 -8.39
C GLY A 40 -16.57 3.92 -8.33
N ARG A 41 -16.97 4.68 -9.35
CA ARG A 41 -18.30 5.29 -9.42
C ARG A 41 -19.41 4.29 -9.71
N ASP A 42 -19.07 3.23 -10.41
CA ASP A 42 -19.97 2.14 -10.81
C ASP A 42 -19.22 0.80 -10.82
N HIS A 43 -19.93 -0.28 -11.12
CA HIS A 43 -19.38 -1.62 -11.13
C HIS A 43 -18.20 -1.78 -12.11
N MET A 44 -18.29 -1.19 -13.30
CA MET A 44 -17.24 -1.30 -14.31
C MET A 44 -16.00 -0.52 -13.89
N ASP A 45 -16.17 0.66 -13.29
CA ASP A 45 -15.07 1.44 -12.73
C ASP A 45 -14.40 0.69 -11.56
N VAL A 46 -15.15 0.07 -10.66
CA VAL A 46 -14.57 -0.75 -9.58
C VAL A 46 -13.74 -1.91 -10.13
N LEU A 47 -14.21 -2.60 -11.19
CA LEU A 47 -13.45 -3.65 -11.86
C LEU A 47 -12.16 -3.12 -12.48
N GLN A 48 -12.23 -1.96 -13.12
CA GLN A 48 -11.05 -1.31 -13.71
C GLN A 48 -10.05 -0.90 -12.62
N GLN A 49 -10.50 -0.30 -11.53
CA GLN A 49 -9.65 0.11 -10.41
C GLN A 49 -9.05 -1.10 -9.68
N SER A 50 -9.80 -2.20 -9.56
CA SER A 50 -9.30 -3.47 -9.02
C SER A 50 -8.17 -4.05 -9.88
N THR A 51 -8.36 -4.04 -11.20
CA THR A 51 -7.33 -4.46 -12.17
C THR A 51 -6.09 -3.57 -12.07
N ASN A 52 -6.27 -2.25 -12.01
CA ASN A 52 -5.19 -1.28 -11.90
C ASN A 52 -4.42 -1.43 -10.58
N LEU A 53 -5.12 -1.61 -9.45
CA LEU A 53 -4.50 -1.84 -8.14
C LEU A 53 -3.68 -3.13 -8.15
N THR A 54 -4.23 -4.20 -8.72
CA THR A 54 -3.59 -5.51 -8.79
C THR A 54 -2.33 -5.49 -9.65
N ALA A 55 -2.43 -5.02 -10.89
CA ALA A 55 -1.32 -5.03 -11.84
C ALA A 55 -0.30 -3.92 -11.56
N GLY A 56 -0.78 -2.71 -11.25
CA GLY A 56 0.05 -1.52 -11.10
C GLY A 56 0.74 -1.39 -9.75
N PHE A 57 0.10 -1.85 -8.67
CA PHE A 57 0.65 -1.69 -7.31
C PHE A 57 1.00 -3.04 -6.67
N ILE A 58 0.00 -3.92 -6.47
CA ILE A 58 0.20 -5.17 -5.71
C ILE A 58 1.27 -6.04 -6.36
N THR A 59 1.12 -6.35 -7.65
CA THR A 59 2.07 -7.19 -8.40
C THR A 59 3.46 -6.54 -8.46
N TYR A 60 3.52 -5.22 -8.68
CA TYR A 60 4.78 -4.50 -8.77
C TYR A 60 5.55 -4.53 -7.44
N LEU A 61 4.90 -4.17 -6.34
CA LEU A 61 5.49 -4.13 -5.00
C LEU A 61 5.89 -5.52 -4.51
N GLN A 62 5.05 -6.54 -4.76
CA GLN A 62 5.38 -7.93 -4.45
C GLN A 62 6.62 -8.41 -5.22
N ARG A 63 6.71 -8.15 -6.53
CA ARG A 63 7.89 -8.54 -7.33
C ARG A 63 9.16 -7.83 -6.88
N LYS A 64 9.06 -6.58 -6.45
CA LYS A 64 10.19 -5.80 -5.93
C LYS A 64 10.53 -6.13 -4.48
N GLN A 65 9.72 -6.97 -3.81
CA GLN A 65 9.85 -7.27 -2.39
C GLN A 65 10.01 -5.99 -1.56
N ALA A 66 9.12 -5.02 -1.82
CA ALA A 66 9.18 -3.70 -1.24
C ALA A 66 7.78 -3.17 -0.89
N ALA A 67 7.69 -2.34 0.15
CA ALA A 67 6.57 -1.46 0.41
C ALA A 67 6.83 -0.09 -0.24
N GLY A 68 5.77 0.56 -0.73
CA GLY A 68 5.80 1.93 -1.27
C GLY A 68 5.63 3.00 -0.20
#